data_AF-A0A532CXP3-F1
#
_entry.id   AF-A0A532CXP3-F1
#
_cell.length_a   1.000
_cell.length_b   1.000
_cell.length_c   1.000
_cell.angle_alpha   90.00
_cell.angle_beta   90.00
_cell.angle_gamma   90.00
#
_symmetry.space_group_name_H-M   'P 1'
#
loop_
_entity.id
_entity.type
_entity.pdbx_description
1 polymer ?
#
loop_
_entity_poly.entity_id
_entity_poly.type
_entity_poly.pdbx_seq_one_letter_code
_entity_poly.pdbx_strand_id
1 'polypeptide(L)'
;MEEARSVEMMEIVVCAGGIVYGAVLAYGLKQQWRWMMDPPEWTSVIYFPTVVKMIWGPTHVRTFAYLTAYGSFAMSLFCLAQAVVASF
;
A
#
# COMPACT_ATOMS: atom_id res chain seq x y z
N MET A 1 11.72 25.31 15.67
CA MET A 1 12.73 24.60 14.85
C MET A 1 12.73 23.09 15.12
N GLU A 2 12.58 22.61 16.37
CA GLU A 2 12.51 21.16 16.65
C GLU A 2 11.21 20.47 16.16
N GLU A 3 10.05 21.14 16.28
CA GLU A 3 8.78 20.56 15.81
C GLU A 3 8.78 20.26 14.31
N ALA A 4 9.27 21.17 13.47
CA ALA A 4 9.37 20.97 12.02
C ALA A 4 10.24 19.75 11.67
N ARG A 5 11.37 19.58 12.37
CA ARG A 5 12.27 18.43 12.18
C ARG A 5 11.63 17.11 12.61
N SER A 6 10.83 17.12 13.66
CA SER A 6 10.09 15.93 14.12
C SER A 6 9.00 15.51 13.13
N VAL A 7 8.34 16.48 12.49
CA VAL A 7 7.33 16.23 11.45
C VAL A 7 7.98 15.66 10.18
N GLU A 8 9.10 16.20 9.72
CA GLU A 8 9.84 15.66 8.56
C GLU A 8 10.33 14.23 8.79
N MET A 9 10.89 13.92 9.98
CA MET A 9 11.30 12.55 10.30
C MET A 9 10.11 11.59 10.34
N MET A 10 8.97 12.03 10.88
CA MET A 10 7.76 11.22 10.93
C MET A 10 7.24 10.93 9.51
N GLU A 11 7.27 11.92 8.61
CA GLU A 11 6.87 11.76 7.21
C GLU A 11 7.76 10.75 6.48
N ILE A 12 9.08 10.84 6.64
CA ILE A 12 10.04 9.89 6.07
C ILE A 12 9.77 8.47 6.58
N VAL A 13 9.54 8.29 7.89
CA VAL A 13 9.27 6.98 8.50
C VAL A 13 7.96 6.41 7.99
N VAL A 14 6.90 7.22 7.90
CA VAL A 14 5.59 6.78 7.37
C VAL A 14 5.72 6.37 5.91
N CYS A 15 6.40 7.14 5.08
CA CYS A 15 6.55 6.84 3.66
C CYS A 15 7.48 5.64 3.41
N ALA A 16 8.55 5.48 4.20
CA ALA A 16 9.34 4.26 4.21
C ALA A 16 8.51 3.03 4.63
N GLY A 17 7.67 3.17 5.66
CA GLY A 17 6.74 2.13 6.09
C GLY A 17 5.75 1.74 4.99
N GLY A 18 5.23 2.72 4.25
CA GLY A 18 4.35 2.50 3.10
C GLY A 18 5.03 1.73 1.96
N ILE A 19 6.32 1.99 1.70
CA ILE A 19 7.12 1.24 0.71
C ILE A 19 7.27 -0.22 1.13
N VAL A 20 7.67 -0.47 2.39
CA VAL A 20 7.81 -1.83 2.92
C VAL A 20 6.48 -2.57 2.87
N TYR A 21 5.39 -1.90 3.28
CA TYR A 21 4.05 -2.46 3.23
C TYR A 21 3.64 -2.82 1.80
N GLY A 22 3.75 -1.89 0.84
CA GLY A 22 3.44 -2.16 -0.58
C GLY A 22 4.27 -3.29 -1.18
N ALA A 23 5.56 -3.39 -0.83
CA ALA A 23 6.43 -4.48 -1.27
C ALA A 23 5.98 -5.83 -0.70
N VAL A 24 5.62 -5.89 0.59
CA VAL A 24 5.07 -7.09 1.24
C VAL A 24 3.74 -7.50 0.58
N LEU A 25 2.87 -6.54 0.23
CA LEU A 25 1.63 -6.82 -0.50
C LEU A 25 1.90 -7.43 -1.87
N ALA A 26 2.78 -6.82 -2.67
CA ALA A 26 3.12 -7.33 -3.99
C ALA A 26 3.75 -8.74 -3.90
N TYR A 27 4.61 -8.96 -2.90
CA TYR A 27 5.23 -10.26 -2.65
C TYR A 27 4.22 -11.31 -2.20
N GLY A 28 3.35 -11.00 -1.24
CA GLY A 28 2.32 -11.92 -0.76
C GLY A 28 1.31 -12.29 -1.83
N LEU A 29 0.95 -11.36 -2.72
CA LEU A 29 0.13 -11.65 -3.90
C LEU A 29 0.87 -12.57 -4.89
N LYS A 30 2.16 -12.33 -5.15
CA LYS A 30 2.99 -13.21 -5.98
C LYS A 30 3.07 -14.62 -5.40
N GLN A 31 3.17 -14.73 -4.08
CA GLN A 31 3.22 -16.00 -3.35
C GLN A 31 1.84 -16.62 -3.09
N GLN A 32 0.77 -16.00 -3.60
CA GLN A 32 -0.61 -16.47 -3.47
C GLN A 32 -1.01 -16.73 -2.00
N TRP A 33 -0.60 -15.86 -1.08
CA TRP A 33 -1.00 -15.95 0.32
C TRP A 33 -2.53 -15.93 0.43
N ARG A 34 -3.09 -16.96 1.08
CA ARG A 34 -4.55 -17.18 1.16
C ARG A 34 -5.30 -15.97 1.69
N TRP A 35 -4.74 -15.29 2.70
CA TRP A 35 -5.35 -14.11 3.31
C TRP A 35 -5.27 -12.84 2.44
N MET A 36 -4.48 -12.81 1.37
CA MET A 36 -4.49 -11.71 0.39
C MET A 36 -5.36 -12.03 -0.83
N MET A 37 -5.46 -13.31 -1.21
CA MET A 37 -6.26 -13.77 -2.34
C MET A 37 -7.75 -13.86 -1.99
N ASP A 38 -8.06 -14.27 -0.75
CA ASP A 38 -9.38 -14.16 -0.13
C ASP A 38 -9.23 -13.56 1.27
N PRO A 39 -9.07 -12.24 1.39
CA PRO A 39 -9.02 -11.58 2.68
C PRO A 39 -10.36 -11.76 3.39
N PRO A 40 -10.37 -12.12 4.68
CA PRO A 40 -11.51 -11.82 5.53
C PRO A 40 -11.91 -10.36 5.40
N GLU A 41 -13.21 -10.05 5.42
CA GLU A 41 -13.71 -8.68 5.20
C GLU A 41 -13.13 -7.66 6.20
N TRP A 42 -12.76 -8.10 7.40
CA TRP A 42 -12.12 -7.27 8.43
C TRP A 42 -10.62 -7.02 8.19
N THR A 43 -9.97 -7.81 7.33
CA THR A 43 -8.55 -7.66 6.95
C THR A 43 -8.37 -6.88 5.65
N SER A 44 -9.46 -6.39 5.06
CA SER A 44 -9.45 -5.65 3.80
C SER A 44 -8.96 -4.21 4.01
N VAL A 45 -7.77 -4.05 4.59
CA VAL A 45 -7.10 -2.77 4.81
C VAL A 45 -6.70 -2.11 3.47
N ILE A 46 -6.73 -2.88 2.39
CA ILE A 46 -6.17 -2.53 1.09
C ILE A 46 -7.28 -2.08 0.11
N TYR A 47 -8.36 -2.84 -0.02
CA TYR A 47 -9.55 -2.52 -0.83
C TYR A 47 -10.70 -3.43 -0.37
N PHE A 48 -11.96 -3.04 -0.54
CA PHE A 48 -13.11 -3.90 -0.21
C PHE A 48 -13.30 -4.97 -1.29
N PRO A 49 -12.91 -6.25 -1.07
CA PRO A 49 -13.06 -7.30 -2.08
C PRO A 49 -14.53 -7.55 -2.41
N THR A 50 -15.44 -7.33 -1.45
CA THR A 50 -16.89 -7.47 -1.63
C THR A 50 -17.42 -6.51 -2.70
N VAL A 51 -16.95 -5.26 -2.74
CA VAL A 51 -17.35 -4.27 -3.76
C VAL A 51 -16.81 -4.67 -5.14
N VAL A 52 -15.55 -5.09 -5.22
CA VAL A 52 -14.96 -5.56 -6.49
C VAL A 52 -15.68 -6.81 -7.00
N LYS A 53 -16.01 -7.75 -6.11
CA LYS A 53 -16.77 -8.97 -6.44
C LYS A 53 -18.19 -8.62 -6.92
N MET A 54 -18.87 -7.63 -6.32
CA MET A 54 -20.21 -7.21 -6.74
C MET A 54 -20.22 -6.47 -8.09
N ILE A 55 -19.24 -5.58 -8.34
CA ILE A 55 -19.25 -4.72 -9.54
C ILE A 55 -18.63 -5.43 -10.76
N TRP A 56 -17.48 -6.10 -10.56
CA TRP A 56 -16.67 -6.66 -11.65
C TRP A 56 -16.56 -8.19 -11.64
N GLY A 57 -17.13 -8.86 -10.64
CA GLY A 57 -17.06 -10.30 -10.49
C GLY A 57 -15.76 -10.82 -9.86
N PRO A 58 -15.71 -12.12 -9.52
CA PRO A 58 -14.63 -12.71 -8.71
C PRO A 58 -13.28 -12.79 -9.43
N THR A 59 -13.25 -12.76 -10.76
CA THR A 59 -12.02 -12.84 -11.56
C THR A 59 -11.17 -11.58 -11.49
N HIS A 60 -11.76 -10.42 -11.24
CA HIS A 60 -11.05 -9.13 -11.24
C HIS A 60 -10.41 -8.77 -9.89
N VAL A 61 -10.74 -9.52 -8.83
CA VAL A 61 -10.24 -9.32 -7.46
C VAL A 61 -8.70 -9.32 -7.41
N ARG A 62 -8.07 -10.26 -8.13
CA ARG A 62 -6.61 -10.37 -8.19
C ARG A 62 -5.95 -9.19 -8.89
N THR A 63 -6.54 -8.73 -9.99
CA THR A 63 -6.03 -7.58 -10.75
C THR A 63 -6.12 -6.31 -9.91
N PHE A 64 -7.24 -6.09 -9.23
CA PHE A 64 -7.41 -4.97 -8.30
C PHE A 64 -6.42 -5.05 -7.14
N ALA A 65 -6.21 -6.22 -6.55
CA ALA A 65 -5.24 -6.39 -5.48
C ALA A 65 -3.81 -5.98 -5.92
N TYR A 66 -3.39 -6.38 -7.12
CA TYR A 66 -2.09 -5.96 -7.67
C TYR A 66 -2.05 -4.45 -7.93
N LEU A 67 -3.10 -3.89 -8.54
CA LEU A 67 -3.18 -2.44 -8.79
C LEU A 67 -3.06 -1.65 -7.49
N THR A 68 -3.74 -2.07 -6.42
CA THR A 68 -3.67 -1.39 -5.14
C THR A 68 -2.32 -1.58 -4.45
N ALA A 69 -1.71 -2.78 -4.53
CA ALA A 69 -0.39 -3.04 -3.96
C ALA A 69 0.71 -2.23 -4.66
N TYR A 70 0.72 -2.19 -6.00
CA TYR A 70 1.67 -1.39 -6.76
C TYR A 70 1.37 0.11 -6.65
N GLY A 71 0.09 0.49 -6.60
CA GLY A 71 -0.33 1.87 -6.39
C GLY A 71 0.13 2.42 -5.03
N SER A 72 -0.04 1.65 -3.95
CA SER A 72 0.45 2.06 -2.62
C SER A 72 1.97 2.14 -2.56
N PHE A 73 2.67 1.20 -3.20
CA PHE A 73 4.12 1.22 -3.31
C PHE A 73 4.62 2.46 -4.07
N ALA A 74 4.04 2.76 -5.23
CA ALA A 74 4.43 3.90 -6.06
C ALA A 74 4.14 5.24 -5.36
N MET A 75 2.99 5.38 -4.71
CA MET A 75 2.64 6.57 -3.94
C MET A 75 3.59 6.78 -2.75
N SER A 76 3.96 5.71 -2.06
CA SER A 76 4.89 5.78 -0.93
C SER A 76 6.31 6.13 -1.38
N LEU A 77 6.75 5.62 -2.54
CA LEU A 77 8.01 6.02 -3.17
C LEU A 77 8.01 7.50 -3.56
N PHE A 78 6.91 7.97 -4.16
CA PHE A 78 6.77 9.38 -4.53
C PHE A 78 6.82 10.29 -3.29
N CYS A 79 6.10 9.92 -2.22
CA CYS A 79 6.18 10.63 -0.96
C CYS A 79 7.62 10.67 -0.41
N LEU A 80 8.31 9.53 -0.37
CA LEU A 80 9.69 9.49 0.11
C LEU A 80 10.61 10.37 -0.73
N ALA A 81 10.48 10.33 -2.06
CA ALA A 81 11.26 11.17 -2.96
C ALA A 81 11.01 12.66 -2.71
N GLN A 82 9.77 13.07 -2.48
CA GLN A 82 9.43 14.45 -2.13
C GLN A 82 10.00 14.86 -0.78
N ALA A 83 9.85 14.01 0.25
CA ALA A 83 10.38 14.27 1.58
C ALA A 83 11.92 14.40 1.58
N VAL A 84 12.61 13.56 0.78
CA VAL A 84 14.06 13.64 0.62
C VAL A 84 14.47 14.91 -0.12
N VAL A 85 13.80 15.26 -1.23
CA VAL A 85 14.12 16.49 -1.98
C VAL A 85 13.85 17.74 -1.14
N ALA A 86 12.78 17.77 -0.34
CA ALA A 86 12.46 18.88 0.55
C ALA A 86 13.45 19.04 1.71
N SER A 87 14.17 17.97 2.07
CA SER A 87 15.17 17.98 3.13
C SER A 87 16.55 18.55 2.73
N PHE A 88 16.77 18.82 1.44
CA PHE A 88 17.99 19.43 0.90
C PHE A 88 17.80 20.92 0.62
#